data_AF-A0A7W8FT62-F1
#
_entry.id   AF-A0A7W8FT62-F1
#
_cell.length_a   1.000
_cell.length_b   1.000
_cell.length_c   1.000
_cell.angle_alpha   90.00
_cell.angle_beta   90.00
_cell.angle_gamma   90.00
#
_symmetry.space_group_name_H-M   'P 1'
#
loop_
_entity.id
_entity.type
_entity.pdbx_description
1 polymer ?
#
loop_
_entity_poly.entity_id
_entity_poly.type
_entity_poly.pdbx_seq_one_letter_code
_entity_poly.pdbx_strand_id
1 'polypeptide(L)'
;MKHLKSQQGYALLIVLLIIVLFLSISATFMAGSLNNAKQEQTVDITNQSVASAEMGVNYFTSDFQRELELIKMEISQETQIAVNDLIACIQPPRGALCSDDAEIAATEAKIDSDMRKIYIDKVFAKIAALNDLTGDEIVPFSSGQINYTILSASGNKLNDAGGAATDYDDVKKIRVNLGMSGTSQTVTKELKAFFTIEVPETFLDENESLTVHTQVPVTKDDITYTDIFDAVKPTVSCEAMLDQVESGSTVLYPLYECKFAAGQTLTEFLADIKEAGLNPEDFKVYISDFLTEVCSANCNSLDMEGISIVVEEDDIDAFNNMNNMINANLLVNGELATGNNLTNLGKNGSKQTVIVKELDVDSNIQNMYYTNFLVLGREVPADQIDKAVSKLQWGQNFEIDNHSRLCIDLDRILPADLTRLKEEVAFTNSGSLIYYTRDASNKFILKKKSGNSYVDDPERTALYVRQMAEPTASYTTFLAACGVTISETIDEETEVSVPSVLEPGFEFDVEY
;
A
#
# COMPACT_ATOMS: atom_id res chain seq x y z
N MET A 1 -68.53 -96.71 -48.10
CA MET A 1 -67.75 -95.61 -48.72
C MET A 1 -67.36 -94.61 -47.64
N LYS A 2 -66.08 -94.47 -47.31
CA LYS A 2 -65.57 -93.39 -46.46
C LYS A 2 -64.61 -92.55 -47.31
N HIS A 3 -65.04 -91.35 -47.70
CA HIS A 3 -64.17 -90.36 -48.32
C HIS A 3 -63.27 -89.76 -47.23
N LEU A 4 -61.99 -90.13 -47.22
CA LEU A 4 -60.95 -89.38 -46.50
C LEU A 4 -60.73 -88.08 -47.27
N LYS A 5 -61.31 -86.98 -46.78
CA LYS A 5 -61.06 -85.63 -47.31
C LYS A 5 -59.57 -85.32 -47.11
N SER A 6 -58.87 -85.02 -48.21
CA SER A 6 -57.50 -84.51 -48.22
C SER A 6 -57.46 -83.12 -47.55
N GLN A 7 -57.17 -83.10 -46.25
CA GLN A 7 -57.00 -81.87 -45.46
C GLN A 7 -55.53 -81.51 -45.20
N GLN A 8 -54.58 -82.30 -45.70
CA GLN A 8 -53.15 -82.09 -45.46
C GLN A 8 -52.61 -80.83 -46.17
N GLY A 9 -53.18 -80.43 -47.31
CA GLY A 9 -52.80 -79.19 -48.00
C GLY A 9 -53.24 -77.90 -47.28
N TYR A 10 -54.41 -77.92 -46.63
CA TYR A 10 -54.91 -76.76 -45.89
C TYR A 10 -54.14 -76.53 -44.59
N ALA A 11 -53.73 -77.59 -43.89
CA ALA A 11 -52.88 -77.47 -42.70
C ALA A 11 -51.51 -76.86 -43.05
N LEU A 12 -50.91 -77.28 -44.17
CA LEU A 12 -49.65 -76.69 -44.66
C LEU A 12 -49.80 -75.20 -44.99
N LEU A 13 -50.89 -74.82 -45.67
CA LEU A 13 -51.17 -73.41 -45.99
C LEU A 13 -51.40 -72.56 -44.74
N ILE A 14 -52.11 -73.09 -43.73
CA ILE A 14 -52.32 -72.39 -42.46
C ILE A 14 -50.99 -72.21 -41.72
N VAL A 15 -50.14 -73.23 -41.66
CA VAL A 15 -48.82 -73.12 -41.02
C VAL A 15 -47.94 -72.11 -41.76
N LEU A 16 -47.94 -72.13 -43.09
CA LEU A 16 -47.15 -71.18 -43.88
C LEU A 16 -47.68 -69.74 -43.71
N LEU A 17 -49.00 -69.56 -43.67
CA LEU A 17 -49.63 -68.27 -43.38
C LEU A 17 -49.25 -67.76 -41.97
N ILE A 18 -49.27 -68.65 -40.97
CA ILE A 18 -48.88 -68.31 -39.59
C ILE A 18 -47.41 -67.91 -39.53
N ILE A 19 -46.51 -68.62 -40.21
CA ILE A 19 -45.07 -68.27 -40.26
C ILE A 19 -44.88 -66.90 -40.93
N VAL A 20 -45.53 -66.64 -42.06
CA VAL A 20 -45.45 -65.35 -42.75
C VAL A 20 -45.99 -64.22 -41.86
N LEU A 21 -47.08 -64.47 -41.14
CA LEU A 21 -47.68 -63.50 -40.22
C LEU A 21 -46.77 -63.23 -39.01
N PHE A 22 -46.13 -64.25 -38.44
CA PHE A 22 -45.14 -64.03 -37.37
C PHE A 22 -43.89 -63.31 -37.85
N LEU A 23 -43.41 -63.61 -39.07
CA LEU A 23 -42.25 -62.91 -39.65
C LEU A 23 -42.57 -61.45 -39.97
N SER A 24 -43.76 -61.14 -40.51
CA SER A 24 -44.16 -59.75 -40.80
C SER A 24 -44.33 -58.94 -39.52
N ILE A 25 -44.93 -59.52 -38.47
CA ILE A 25 -45.07 -58.88 -37.17
C ILE A 25 -43.69 -58.67 -36.51
N SER A 26 -42.82 -59.69 -36.52
CA SER A 26 -41.47 -59.59 -35.93
C SER A 26 -40.59 -58.57 -36.67
N ALA A 27 -40.67 -58.52 -38.01
CA ALA A 27 -39.97 -57.52 -38.80
C ALA A 27 -40.47 -56.10 -38.49
N THR A 28 -41.78 -55.93 -38.28
CA THR A 28 -42.36 -54.64 -37.88
C THR A 28 -41.88 -54.21 -36.49
N PHE A 29 -41.81 -55.14 -35.53
CA PHE A 29 -41.26 -54.86 -34.19
C PHE A 29 -39.76 -54.54 -34.21
N MET A 30 -38.96 -55.30 -34.96
CA MET A 30 -37.52 -55.01 -35.10
C MET A 30 -37.28 -53.67 -35.79
N ALA A 31 -38.03 -53.36 -36.85
CA ALA A 31 -37.96 -52.07 -37.52
C ALA A 31 -38.37 -50.92 -36.58
N GLY A 32 -39.44 -51.11 -35.80
CA GLY A 32 -39.87 -50.15 -34.78
C GLY A 32 -38.82 -49.93 -33.67
N SER A 33 -38.22 -51.00 -33.16
CA SER A 33 -37.17 -50.94 -32.14
C SER A 33 -35.90 -50.26 -32.64
N LEU A 34 -35.45 -50.57 -33.87
CA LEU A 34 -34.30 -49.90 -34.48
C LEU A 34 -34.59 -48.43 -34.78
N ASN A 35 -35.83 -48.08 -35.15
CA ASN A 35 -36.23 -46.70 -35.38
C ASN A 35 -36.25 -45.90 -34.06
N ASN A 36 -36.78 -46.47 -32.98
CA ASN A 36 -36.73 -45.85 -31.65
C ASN A 36 -35.30 -45.68 -31.16
N ALA A 37 -34.44 -46.70 -31.32
CA ALA A 37 -33.03 -46.60 -30.93
C ALA A 37 -32.28 -45.51 -31.71
N LYS A 38 -32.56 -45.33 -33.01
CA LYS A 38 -32.00 -44.23 -33.81
C LYS A 38 -32.52 -42.86 -33.37
N GLN A 39 -33.80 -42.76 -33.02
CA GLN A 39 -34.38 -41.52 -32.49
C GLN A 39 -33.77 -41.15 -31.15
N GLU A 40 -33.65 -42.11 -30.23
CA GLU A 40 -33.01 -41.93 -28.93
C GLU A 40 -31.54 -41.48 -29.10
N GLN A 41 -30.77 -42.16 -29.95
CA GLN A 41 -29.40 -41.76 -30.25
C GLN A 41 -29.31 -40.34 -30.85
N THR A 42 -30.25 -39.96 -31.73
CA THR A 42 -30.27 -38.61 -32.31
C THR A 42 -30.59 -37.55 -31.26
N VAL A 43 -31.54 -37.85 -30.36
CA VAL A 43 -31.88 -36.96 -29.24
C VAL A 43 -30.70 -36.83 -28.27
N ASP A 44 -30.04 -37.94 -27.94
CA ASP A 44 -28.87 -37.93 -27.04
C ASP A 44 -27.71 -37.14 -27.61
N ILE A 45 -27.36 -37.35 -28.88
CA ILE A 45 -26.29 -36.59 -29.56
C ILE A 45 -26.67 -35.10 -29.62
N THR A 46 -27.93 -34.78 -29.89
CA THR A 46 -28.41 -33.39 -29.91
C THR A 46 -28.31 -32.75 -28.52
N ASN A 47 -28.76 -33.43 -27.48
CA ASN A 47 -28.66 -32.94 -26.10
C ASN A 47 -27.20 -32.76 -25.68
N GLN A 48 -26.31 -33.68 -26.05
CA GLN A 48 -24.88 -33.55 -25.79
C GLN A 48 -24.25 -32.35 -26.52
N SER A 49 -24.68 -32.05 -27.74
CA SER A 49 -24.18 -30.87 -28.48
C SER A 49 -24.61 -29.56 -27.84
N VAL A 50 -25.84 -29.47 -27.30
CA VAL A 50 -26.32 -28.31 -26.53
C VAL A 50 -25.55 -28.19 -25.20
N ALA A 51 -25.44 -29.30 -24.46
CA ALA A 51 -24.68 -29.32 -23.21
C ALA A 51 -23.21 -28.92 -23.41
N SER A 52 -22.61 -29.28 -24.54
CA SER A 52 -21.26 -28.82 -24.90
C SER A 52 -21.19 -27.31 -25.11
N ALA A 53 -22.17 -26.73 -25.81
CA ALA A 53 -22.25 -25.28 -25.99
C ALA A 53 -22.43 -24.56 -24.65
N GLU A 54 -23.28 -25.06 -23.76
CA GLU A 54 -23.46 -24.55 -22.40
C GLU A 54 -22.19 -24.65 -21.55
N MET A 55 -21.45 -25.76 -21.65
CA MET A 55 -20.15 -25.91 -20.99
C MET A 55 -19.15 -24.86 -21.49
N GLY A 56 -19.11 -24.61 -22.80
CA GLY A 56 -18.27 -23.58 -23.40
C GLY A 56 -18.64 -22.17 -22.91
N VAL A 57 -19.94 -21.83 -22.90
CA VAL A 57 -20.41 -20.56 -22.33
C VAL A 57 -19.97 -20.43 -20.87
N ASN A 58 -20.25 -21.42 -20.02
CA ASN A 58 -19.88 -21.38 -18.61
C ASN A 58 -18.37 -21.21 -18.41
N TYR A 59 -17.55 -21.92 -19.19
CA TYR A 59 -16.10 -21.81 -19.12
C TYR A 59 -15.62 -20.38 -19.43
N PHE A 60 -16.05 -19.81 -20.55
CA PHE A 60 -15.62 -18.48 -20.96
C PHE A 60 -16.22 -17.37 -20.09
N THR A 61 -17.44 -17.55 -19.57
CA THR A 61 -18.04 -16.64 -18.60
C THR A 61 -17.24 -16.65 -17.29
N SER A 62 -16.86 -17.81 -16.76
CA SER A 62 -16.02 -17.89 -15.55
C SER A 62 -14.60 -17.37 -15.78
N ASP A 63 -14.00 -17.62 -16.95
CA ASP A 63 -12.71 -17.02 -17.31
C ASP A 63 -12.80 -15.49 -17.38
N PHE A 64 -13.88 -14.97 -17.96
CA PHE A 64 -14.12 -13.53 -18.06
C PHE A 64 -14.33 -12.90 -16.68
N GLN A 65 -15.09 -13.53 -15.78
CA GLN A 65 -15.25 -13.07 -14.40
C GLN A 65 -13.90 -12.99 -13.69
N ARG A 66 -13.07 -14.03 -13.82
CA ARG A 66 -11.71 -14.01 -13.25
C ARG A 66 -10.87 -12.87 -13.81
N GLU A 67 -10.91 -12.66 -15.13
CA GLU A 67 -10.17 -11.56 -15.75
C GLU A 67 -10.69 -10.20 -15.29
N LEU A 68 -12.00 -10.06 -15.10
CA LEU A 68 -12.60 -8.84 -14.60
C LEU A 68 -12.07 -8.50 -13.20
N GLU A 69 -11.91 -9.49 -12.33
CA GLU A 69 -11.27 -9.29 -11.01
C GLU A 69 -9.80 -8.84 -11.13
N LEU A 70 -9.05 -9.37 -12.10
CA LEU A 70 -7.68 -8.90 -12.37
C LEU A 70 -7.67 -7.45 -12.87
N ILE A 71 -8.57 -7.10 -13.79
CA ILE A 71 -8.74 -5.73 -14.31
C ILE A 71 -9.10 -4.80 -13.16
N LYS A 72 -10.00 -5.18 -12.24
CA LYS A 72 -10.36 -4.37 -11.07
C LYS A 72 -9.16 -4.11 -10.17
N MET A 73 -8.35 -5.13 -9.87
CA MET A 73 -7.14 -4.96 -9.07
C MET A 73 -6.14 -4.02 -9.74
N GLU A 74 -5.96 -4.15 -11.05
CA GLU A 74 -5.06 -3.28 -11.82
C GLU A 74 -5.55 -1.82 -11.84
N ILE A 75 -6.85 -1.60 -12.07
CA ILE A 75 -7.45 -0.26 -12.00
C ILE A 75 -7.31 0.31 -10.60
N SER A 76 -7.57 -0.45 -9.54
CA SER A 76 -7.38 0.02 -8.16
C SER A 76 -5.92 0.43 -7.89
N GLN A 77 -4.94 -0.31 -8.41
CA GLN A 77 -3.53 0.06 -8.32
C GLN A 77 -3.22 1.34 -9.12
N GLU A 78 -3.74 1.48 -10.34
CA GLU A 78 -3.56 2.69 -11.14
C GLU A 78 -4.24 3.91 -10.51
N THR A 79 -5.45 3.76 -9.95
CA THR A 79 -6.14 4.79 -9.17
C THR A 79 -5.30 5.18 -7.95
N GLN A 80 -4.73 4.22 -7.22
CA GLN A 80 -3.85 4.52 -6.08
C GLN A 80 -2.59 5.28 -6.51
N ILE A 81 -2.00 4.95 -7.66
CA ILE A 81 -0.86 5.69 -8.21
C ILE A 81 -1.28 7.11 -8.56
N ALA A 82 -2.41 7.30 -9.24
CA ALA A 82 -2.92 8.62 -9.61
C ALA A 82 -3.27 9.48 -8.39
N VAL A 83 -3.86 8.88 -7.36
CA VAL A 83 -4.12 9.54 -6.07
C VAL A 83 -2.82 9.87 -5.35
N ASN A 84 -1.80 8.99 -5.40
CA ASN A 84 -0.48 9.30 -4.84
C ASN A 84 0.22 10.44 -5.59
N ASP A 85 0.05 10.53 -6.92
CA ASP A 85 0.56 11.63 -7.73
C ASP A 85 -0.18 12.94 -7.40
N LEU A 86 -1.49 12.89 -7.13
CA LEU A 86 -2.27 14.02 -6.62
C LEU A 86 -1.76 14.44 -5.22
N ILE A 87 -1.55 13.49 -4.31
CA ILE A 87 -0.96 13.74 -2.99
C ILE A 87 0.43 14.38 -3.13
N ALA A 88 1.27 13.90 -4.05
CA ALA A 88 2.59 14.47 -4.33
C ALA A 88 2.52 15.87 -4.96
N CYS A 89 1.47 16.17 -5.74
CA CYS A 89 1.19 17.49 -6.31
C CYS A 89 0.69 18.49 -5.26
N ILE A 90 -0.03 17.99 -4.24
CA ILE A 90 -0.46 18.75 -3.07
C ILE A 90 0.73 19.00 -2.11
N GLN A 91 1.70 18.08 -2.06
CA GLN A 91 2.92 18.25 -1.28
C GLN A 91 3.79 19.41 -1.81
N PRO A 92 4.37 20.24 -0.93
CA PRO A 92 5.20 21.37 -1.36
C PRO A 92 6.46 20.97 -2.14
N PRO A 93 6.83 21.67 -3.23
CA PRO A 93 6.13 22.82 -3.81
C PRO A 93 4.86 22.39 -4.58
N ARG A 94 3.71 22.99 -4.23
CA ARG A 94 2.41 22.69 -4.87
C ARG A 94 2.53 22.85 -6.39
N GLY A 95 2.11 21.81 -7.11
CA GLY A 95 2.04 21.85 -8.57
C GLY A 95 0.95 22.82 -9.04
N ALA A 96 1.09 23.37 -10.24
CA ALA A 96 0.10 24.29 -10.85
C ALA A 96 -1.26 23.65 -11.19
N LEU A 97 -1.46 22.37 -10.86
CA LEU A 97 -2.70 21.62 -11.06
C LEU A 97 -3.39 21.29 -9.73
N CYS A 98 -2.80 21.70 -8.61
CA CYS A 98 -3.26 21.42 -7.24
C CYS A 98 -3.08 22.67 -6.36
N SER A 99 -3.29 23.85 -6.95
CA SER A 99 -2.99 25.13 -6.28
C SER A 99 -4.13 25.61 -5.37
N ASP A 100 -5.36 25.15 -5.62
CA ASP A 100 -6.54 25.39 -4.79
C ASP A 100 -7.50 24.17 -4.79
N ASP A 101 -8.47 24.17 -3.88
CA ASP A 101 -9.46 23.08 -3.74
C ASP A 101 -10.28 22.84 -5.01
N ALA A 102 -10.46 23.86 -5.86
CA ALA A 102 -11.20 23.72 -7.11
C ALA A 102 -10.38 22.97 -8.16
N GLU A 103 -9.06 23.18 -8.20
CA GLU A 103 -8.13 22.43 -9.04
C GLU A 103 -7.95 20.98 -8.56
N ILE A 104 -7.97 20.76 -7.24
CA ILE A 104 -7.96 19.40 -6.66
C ILE A 104 -9.22 18.65 -7.07
N ALA A 105 -10.40 19.23 -6.87
CA ALA A 105 -11.66 18.61 -7.29
C ALA A 105 -11.73 18.36 -8.82
N ALA A 106 -11.17 19.28 -9.63
CA ALA A 106 -11.07 19.09 -11.07
C ALA A 106 -10.12 17.95 -11.45
N THR A 107 -9.06 17.74 -10.67
CA THR A 107 -8.10 16.65 -10.87
C THR A 107 -8.68 15.31 -10.41
N GLU A 108 -9.41 15.25 -9.29
CA GLU A 108 -10.14 14.06 -8.85
C GLU A 108 -11.19 13.63 -9.89
N ALA A 109 -11.99 14.58 -10.40
CA ALA A 109 -12.96 14.29 -11.46
C ALA A 109 -12.29 13.76 -12.75
N LYS A 110 -11.08 14.25 -13.05
CA LYS A 110 -10.30 13.76 -14.17
C LYS A 110 -9.76 12.36 -13.92
N ILE A 111 -9.27 12.06 -12.71
CA ILE A 111 -8.84 10.72 -12.33
C ILE A 111 -10.00 9.74 -12.49
N ASP A 112 -11.21 10.10 -12.04
CA ASP A 112 -12.38 9.24 -12.21
C ASP A 112 -12.70 8.94 -13.68
N SER A 113 -12.73 9.98 -14.53
CA SER A 113 -12.98 9.83 -15.97
C SER A 113 -11.88 9.02 -16.67
N ASP A 114 -10.62 9.25 -16.31
CA ASP A 114 -9.48 8.50 -16.86
C ASP A 114 -9.55 7.01 -16.45
N MET A 115 -9.83 6.71 -15.17
CA MET A 115 -9.96 5.33 -14.67
C MET A 115 -11.16 4.61 -15.28
N ARG A 116 -12.29 5.30 -15.43
CA ARG A 116 -13.47 4.79 -16.15
C ARG A 116 -13.12 4.37 -17.58
N LYS A 117 -12.39 5.24 -18.29
CA LYS A 117 -11.95 4.97 -19.65
C LYS A 117 -11.04 3.75 -19.72
N ILE A 118 -10.03 3.67 -18.85
CA ILE A 118 -9.09 2.53 -18.82
C ILE A 118 -9.82 1.23 -18.50
N TYR A 119 -10.75 1.23 -17.54
CA TYR A 119 -11.57 0.07 -17.21
C TYR A 119 -12.38 -0.42 -18.43
N ILE A 120 -13.08 0.50 -19.11
CA ILE A 120 -13.86 0.16 -20.31
C ILE A 120 -12.94 -0.37 -21.42
N ASP A 121 -11.81 0.28 -21.68
CA ASP A 121 -10.87 -0.14 -22.73
C ASP A 121 -10.28 -1.54 -22.44
N LYS A 122 -9.93 -1.85 -21.19
CA LYS A 122 -9.45 -3.19 -20.78
C LYS A 122 -10.53 -4.26 -20.94
N VAL A 123 -11.78 -3.96 -20.56
CA VAL A 123 -12.92 -4.87 -20.79
C VAL A 123 -13.10 -5.14 -22.29
N PHE A 124 -13.07 -4.10 -23.13
CA PHE A 124 -13.18 -4.27 -24.59
C PHE A 124 -11.98 -4.99 -25.20
N ALA A 125 -10.77 -4.83 -24.66
CA ALA A 125 -9.60 -5.60 -25.06
C ALA A 125 -9.78 -7.10 -24.77
N LYS A 126 -10.36 -7.47 -23.62
CA LYS A 126 -10.68 -8.87 -23.32
C LYS A 126 -11.78 -9.43 -24.23
N ILE A 127 -12.79 -8.63 -24.57
CA ILE A 127 -13.82 -9.02 -25.56
C ILE A 127 -13.19 -9.27 -26.92
N ALA A 128 -12.26 -8.41 -27.36
CA ALA A 128 -11.51 -8.60 -28.59
C ALA A 128 -10.66 -9.88 -28.55
N ALA A 129 -9.97 -10.14 -27.44
CA ALA A 129 -9.19 -11.38 -27.25
C ALA A 129 -10.07 -12.64 -27.30
N LEU A 130 -11.30 -12.59 -26.74
CA LEU A 130 -12.28 -13.68 -26.93
C LEU A 130 -12.70 -13.83 -28.39
N ASN A 131 -12.90 -12.72 -29.10
CA ASN A 131 -13.27 -12.76 -30.50
C ASN A 131 -12.12 -13.29 -31.40
N ASP A 132 -10.86 -13.10 -31.01
CA ASP A 132 -9.70 -13.66 -31.71
C ASP A 132 -9.62 -15.19 -31.61
N LEU A 133 -10.24 -15.80 -30.57
CA LEU A 133 -10.40 -17.25 -30.42
C LEU A 133 -11.55 -17.82 -31.26
N THR A 134 -12.18 -17.00 -32.11
CA THR A 134 -13.28 -17.46 -32.97
C THR A 134 -12.78 -18.54 -33.93
N GLY A 135 -13.45 -19.70 -33.91
CA GLY A 135 -13.08 -20.85 -34.73
C GLY A 135 -12.08 -21.82 -34.09
N ASP A 136 -11.53 -21.49 -32.92
CA ASP A 136 -10.67 -22.42 -32.18
C ASP A 136 -11.53 -23.53 -31.52
N GLU A 137 -11.22 -24.78 -31.85
CA GLU A 137 -11.91 -25.94 -31.33
C GLU A 137 -11.31 -26.38 -29.99
N ILE A 138 -12.10 -26.29 -28.92
CA ILE A 138 -11.68 -26.75 -27.60
C ILE A 138 -12.29 -28.11 -27.33
N VAL A 139 -11.40 -29.09 -27.08
CA VAL A 139 -11.75 -30.48 -26.80
C VAL A 139 -11.52 -30.74 -25.30
N PRO A 140 -12.56 -30.62 -24.45
CA PRO A 140 -12.41 -30.76 -23.00
C PRO A 140 -12.04 -32.19 -22.54
N PHE A 141 -12.29 -33.20 -23.38
CA PHE A 141 -12.04 -34.60 -23.06
C PHE A 141 -11.26 -35.31 -24.18
N SER A 142 -10.18 -36.00 -23.82
CA SER A 142 -9.29 -36.72 -24.75
C SER A 142 -9.95 -37.87 -25.53
N SER A 143 -11.20 -38.23 -25.20
CA SER A 143 -12.00 -39.26 -25.90
C SER A 143 -12.76 -38.76 -27.14
N GLY A 144 -12.64 -37.47 -27.50
CA GLY A 144 -12.83 -36.99 -28.88
C GLY A 144 -14.25 -37.01 -29.46
N GLN A 145 -15.29 -36.82 -28.64
CA GLN A 145 -16.68 -36.80 -29.14
C GLN A 145 -17.46 -35.54 -28.83
N ILE A 146 -16.92 -34.62 -28.02
CA ILE A 146 -17.58 -33.40 -27.58
C ILE A 146 -16.57 -32.25 -27.69
N ASN A 147 -16.92 -31.19 -28.41
CA ASN A 147 -16.13 -29.97 -28.53
C ASN A 147 -17.02 -28.72 -28.44
N TYR A 148 -16.41 -27.58 -28.17
CA TYR A 148 -17.07 -26.28 -28.28
C TYR A 148 -16.14 -25.23 -28.89
N THR A 149 -16.74 -24.23 -29.53
CA THR A 149 -16.03 -23.19 -30.28
C THR A 149 -16.75 -21.85 -30.16
N ILE A 150 -15.99 -20.77 -29.99
CA ILE A 150 -16.52 -19.40 -30.04
C ILE A 150 -16.87 -19.08 -31.50
N LEU A 151 -18.10 -18.62 -31.73
CA LEU A 151 -18.58 -18.13 -33.03
C LEU A 151 -18.43 -16.62 -33.16
N SER A 152 -18.63 -15.89 -32.06
CA SER A 152 -18.47 -14.44 -32.00
C SER A 152 -18.40 -13.96 -30.55
N ALA A 153 -17.69 -12.86 -30.32
CA ALA A 153 -17.77 -12.09 -29.09
C ALA A 153 -17.85 -10.59 -29.43
N SER A 154 -18.82 -9.88 -28.86
CA SER A 154 -18.98 -8.43 -29.09
C SER A 154 -19.50 -7.70 -27.86
N GLY A 155 -19.06 -6.45 -27.66
CA GLY A 155 -19.46 -5.60 -26.54
C GLY A 155 -20.28 -4.40 -26.98
N ASN A 156 -21.32 -4.05 -26.23
CA ASN A 156 -22.09 -2.82 -26.40
C ASN A 156 -21.99 -1.96 -25.14
N LYS A 157 -21.64 -0.68 -25.29
CA LYS A 157 -21.65 0.32 -24.21
C LYS A 157 -23.08 0.82 -24.00
N LEU A 158 -23.58 0.75 -22.77
CA LEU A 158 -24.95 1.12 -22.41
C LEU A 158 -24.98 2.16 -21.29
N ASN A 159 -25.91 3.10 -21.38
CA ASN A 159 -26.25 4.03 -20.30
C ASN A 159 -27.28 3.41 -19.32
N ASP A 160 -27.64 4.13 -18.25
CA ASP A 160 -28.60 3.65 -17.25
C ASP A 160 -29.98 3.31 -17.82
N ALA A 161 -30.41 4.00 -18.88
CA ALA A 161 -31.66 3.73 -19.56
C ALA A 161 -31.58 2.52 -20.52
N GLY A 162 -30.44 1.86 -20.62
CA GLY A 162 -30.19 0.73 -21.53
C GLY A 162 -30.01 1.14 -23.00
N GLY A 163 -29.84 2.43 -23.29
CA GLY A 163 -29.51 2.96 -24.61
C GLY A 163 -28.02 2.92 -24.90
N ALA A 164 -27.63 3.02 -26.18
CA ALA A 164 -26.23 3.05 -26.57
C ALA A 164 -25.54 4.33 -26.05
N ALA A 165 -24.41 4.15 -25.36
CA ALA A 165 -23.56 5.25 -24.90
C ALA A 165 -22.39 5.45 -25.86
N THR A 166 -22.16 6.70 -26.28
CA THR A 166 -21.03 7.08 -27.14
C THR A 166 -19.86 7.67 -26.37
N ASP A 167 -20.16 8.36 -25.27
CA ASP A 167 -19.16 8.88 -24.34
C ASP A 167 -18.84 7.83 -23.27
N TYR A 168 -17.61 7.84 -22.76
CA TYR A 168 -17.17 6.94 -21.69
C TYR A 168 -17.85 7.29 -20.36
N ASP A 169 -18.06 8.58 -20.08
CA ASP A 169 -18.70 9.05 -18.84
C ASP A 169 -20.17 8.63 -18.74
N ASP A 170 -20.84 8.44 -19.88
CA ASP A 170 -22.23 7.98 -19.95
C ASP A 170 -22.38 6.45 -19.85
N VAL A 171 -21.28 5.69 -19.85
CA VAL A 171 -21.33 4.23 -19.79
C VAL A 171 -21.50 3.77 -18.35
N LYS A 172 -22.60 3.06 -18.12
CA LYS A 172 -22.97 2.48 -16.83
C LYS A 172 -22.99 0.96 -16.88
N LYS A 173 -23.21 0.39 -18.07
CA LYS A 173 -23.25 -1.06 -18.29
C LYS A 173 -22.55 -1.44 -19.59
N ILE A 174 -21.87 -2.57 -19.60
CA ILE A 174 -21.32 -3.19 -20.80
C ILE A 174 -22.03 -4.52 -21.01
N ARG A 175 -22.77 -4.66 -22.11
CA ARG A 175 -23.38 -5.93 -22.51
C ARG A 175 -22.46 -6.67 -23.45
N VAL A 176 -21.99 -7.83 -23.02
CA VAL A 176 -21.15 -8.72 -23.81
C VAL A 176 -22.04 -9.80 -24.42
N ASN A 177 -22.05 -9.92 -25.74
CA ASN A 177 -22.75 -10.97 -26.47
C ASN A 177 -21.72 -12.03 -26.88
N LEU A 178 -21.99 -13.28 -26.52
CA LEU A 178 -21.15 -14.43 -26.82
C LEU A 178 -21.96 -15.45 -27.65
N GLY A 179 -21.51 -15.70 -28.87
CA GLY A 179 -21.98 -16.80 -29.69
C GLY A 179 -21.10 -18.02 -29.48
N MET A 180 -21.70 -19.14 -29.10
CA MET A 180 -21.01 -20.42 -28.90
C MET A 180 -21.59 -21.49 -29.81
N SER A 181 -20.76 -22.44 -30.22
CA SER A 181 -21.22 -23.70 -30.79
C SER A 181 -20.68 -24.88 -29.99
N GLY A 182 -21.48 -25.93 -29.89
CA GLY A 182 -21.08 -27.21 -29.34
C GLY A 182 -21.33 -28.31 -30.37
N THR A 183 -20.34 -29.17 -30.60
CA THR A 183 -20.51 -30.34 -31.49
C THR A 183 -20.40 -31.62 -30.68
N SER A 184 -21.36 -32.52 -30.91
CA SER A 184 -21.25 -33.93 -30.53
C SER A 184 -21.32 -34.78 -31.80
N GLN A 185 -20.30 -35.61 -32.04
CA GLN A 185 -20.14 -36.41 -33.26
C GLN A 185 -20.26 -35.58 -34.56
N THR A 186 -21.42 -35.58 -35.23
CA THR A 186 -21.69 -34.83 -36.47
C THR A 186 -22.77 -33.75 -36.31
N VAL A 187 -23.28 -33.53 -35.10
CA VAL A 187 -24.35 -32.57 -34.82
C VAL A 187 -23.76 -31.37 -34.08
N THR A 188 -23.87 -30.20 -34.69
CA THR A 188 -23.47 -28.92 -34.10
C THR A 188 -24.72 -28.14 -33.72
N LYS A 189 -24.70 -27.54 -32.53
CA LYS A 189 -25.73 -26.61 -32.04
C LYS A 189 -25.08 -25.30 -31.64
N GLU A 190 -25.79 -24.22 -31.92
CA GLU A 190 -25.38 -22.87 -31.57
C GLU A 190 -26.17 -22.38 -30.36
N LEU A 191 -25.51 -21.61 -29.51
CA LEU A 191 -26.07 -21.00 -28.32
C LEU A 191 -25.64 -19.53 -28.29
N LYS A 192 -26.58 -18.64 -27.95
CA LYS A 192 -26.27 -17.23 -27.73
C LYS A 192 -26.40 -16.93 -26.25
N ALA A 193 -25.32 -16.49 -25.64
CA ALA A 193 -25.31 -16.04 -24.27
C ALA A 193 -24.98 -14.55 -24.24
N PHE A 194 -25.44 -13.87 -23.19
CA PHE A 194 -24.96 -12.53 -22.90
C PHE A 194 -24.77 -12.35 -21.41
N PHE A 195 -23.85 -11.47 -21.05
CA PHE A 195 -23.70 -11.03 -19.67
C PHE A 195 -23.52 -9.53 -19.63
N THR A 196 -23.92 -8.95 -18.51
CA THR A 196 -23.84 -7.51 -18.28
C THR A 196 -22.84 -7.24 -17.17
N ILE A 197 -21.93 -6.32 -17.44
CA ILE A 197 -20.93 -5.84 -16.50
C ILE A 197 -21.33 -4.43 -16.11
N GLU A 198 -21.43 -4.17 -14.80
CA GLU A 198 -21.63 -2.82 -14.31
C GLU A 198 -20.32 -2.04 -14.31
N VAL A 199 -20.40 -0.77 -14.74
CA VAL A 199 -19.30 0.19 -14.66
C VAL A 199 -19.53 1.02 -13.40
N PRO A 200 -18.58 1.05 -12.45
CA PRO A 200 -18.69 1.84 -11.21
C PRO A 200 -19.04 3.31 -11.48
N GLU A 201 -19.85 3.92 -10.62
CA GLU A 201 -20.18 5.35 -10.73
C GLU A 201 -19.05 6.27 -10.34
N THR A 202 -18.19 5.81 -9.43
CA THR A 202 -16.94 6.47 -9.03
C THR A 202 -15.91 5.40 -8.71
N PHE A 203 -14.63 5.73 -8.94
CA PHE A 203 -13.46 4.97 -8.56
C PHE A 203 -12.80 5.54 -7.29
N LEU A 204 -13.35 6.64 -6.74
CA LEU A 204 -12.97 7.31 -5.49
C LEU A 204 -14.15 7.25 -4.50
N ASP A 205 -13.88 7.07 -3.21
CA ASP A 205 -14.91 7.04 -2.17
C ASP A 205 -15.20 8.46 -1.66
N GLU A 206 -16.39 8.97 -1.95
CA GLU A 206 -16.85 10.29 -1.49
C GLU A 206 -17.15 10.34 0.02
N ASN A 207 -17.23 9.19 0.70
CA ASN A 207 -17.59 9.09 2.12
C ASN A 207 -16.39 8.81 3.05
N GLU A 208 -15.23 8.49 2.49
CA GLU A 208 -13.95 8.38 3.20
C GLU A 208 -12.95 9.37 2.59
N SER A 209 -12.72 10.49 3.28
CA SER A 209 -11.61 11.40 2.96
C SER A 209 -10.36 11.00 3.74
N LEU A 210 -9.23 10.91 3.04
CA LEU A 210 -7.92 11.00 3.67
C LEU A 210 -7.71 12.48 4.01
N THR A 211 -7.72 12.82 5.29
CA THR A 211 -7.28 14.15 5.74
C THR A 211 -5.78 14.25 5.46
N VAL A 212 -5.41 14.94 4.39
CA VAL A 212 -4.01 15.26 4.13
C VAL A 212 -3.69 16.48 4.97
N HIS A 213 -3.05 16.24 6.11
CA HIS A 213 -2.43 17.31 6.88
C HIS A 213 -1.29 17.89 6.05
N THR A 214 -1.58 18.95 5.29
CA THR A 214 -0.53 19.72 4.64
C THR A 214 0.03 20.71 5.65
N GLN A 215 1.14 20.30 6.27
CA GLN A 215 2.09 21.25 6.84
C GLN A 215 2.58 22.13 5.68
N VAL A 216 2.12 23.37 5.58
CA VAL A 216 2.69 24.33 4.64
C VAL A 216 3.99 24.82 5.28
N PRO A 217 5.19 24.41 4.82
CA PRO A 217 6.41 25.07 5.25
C PRO A 217 6.31 26.51 4.76
N VAL A 218 6.27 27.46 5.70
CA VAL A 218 6.68 28.82 5.40
C VAL A 218 8.07 28.68 4.77
N THR A 219 8.28 29.32 3.61
CA THR A 219 9.57 29.34 2.91
C THR A 219 10.69 29.59 3.90
N LYS A 220 11.35 28.52 4.33
CA LYS A 220 12.50 28.62 5.21
C LYS A 220 13.72 28.71 4.32
N ASP A 221 14.57 29.68 4.61
CA ASP A 221 15.97 29.61 4.25
C ASP A 221 16.50 28.19 4.56
N ASP A 222 17.44 27.68 3.77
CA ASP A 222 18.00 26.34 3.93
C ASP A 222 18.21 26.00 5.42
N ILE A 223 17.45 25.02 5.97
CA ILE A 223 17.61 24.62 7.37
C ILE A 223 19.03 24.10 7.55
N THR A 224 19.76 24.79 8.42
CA THR A 224 21.15 24.54 8.73
C THR A 224 21.28 23.80 10.06
N TYR A 225 22.51 23.32 10.31
CA TYR A 225 22.87 22.76 11.60
C TYR A 225 22.63 23.73 12.77
N THR A 226 22.83 25.03 12.56
CA THR A 226 22.65 26.04 13.61
C THR A 226 21.18 26.24 13.99
N ASP A 227 20.25 26.01 13.06
CA ASP A 227 18.81 26.11 13.36
C ASP A 227 18.31 24.95 14.25
N ILE A 228 19.03 23.82 14.25
CA ILE A 228 18.73 22.68 15.12
C ILE A 228 19.28 22.92 16.52
N PHE A 229 20.55 23.35 16.61
CA PHE A 229 21.24 23.59 17.87
C PHE A 229 21.40 25.09 18.11
N ASP A 230 20.27 25.80 18.20
CA ASP A 230 20.28 27.25 18.42
C ASP A 230 21.05 27.61 19.69
N ALA A 231 21.98 28.56 19.55
CA ALA A 231 22.73 29.10 20.67
C ALA A 231 21.91 30.12 21.50
N VAL A 232 20.84 30.66 20.91
CA VAL A 232 20.02 31.72 21.52
C VAL A 232 18.87 31.07 22.29
N LYS A 233 18.96 31.11 23.61
CA LYS A 233 17.93 30.56 24.51
C LYS A 233 16.79 31.56 24.72
N PRO A 234 15.54 31.11 24.86
CA PRO A 234 14.44 31.99 25.23
C PRO A 234 14.68 32.57 26.64
N THR A 235 14.33 33.84 26.81
CA THR A 235 14.41 34.53 28.11
C THR A 235 13.13 34.43 28.92
N VAL A 236 12.03 34.00 28.29
CA VAL A 236 10.69 33.90 28.88
C VAL A 236 10.57 32.56 29.61
N SER A 237 10.05 32.57 30.85
CA SER A 237 9.76 31.34 31.58
C SER A 237 8.54 30.63 31.00
N CYS A 238 8.45 29.30 31.18
CA CYS A 238 7.29 28.56 30.66
C CYS A 238 5.96 28.95 31.32
N GLU A 239 5.95 29.31 32.61
CA GLU A 239 4.78 29.91 33.27
C GLU A 239 4.36 31.23 32.59
N ALA A 240 5.31 32.15 32.36
CA ALA A 240 5.02 33.42 31.72
C ALA A 240 4.66 33.29 30.24
N MET A 241 5.13 32.24 29.56
CA MET A 241 4.73 31.93 28.19
C MET A 241 3.29 31.43 28.16
N LEU A 242 2.93 30.51 29.06
CA LEU A 242 1.56 30.01 29.17
C LEU A 242 0.56 31.14 29.43
N ASP A 243 0.85 32.03 30.38
CA ASP A 243 0.04 33.23 30.65
C ASP A 243 -0.13 34.13 29.40
N GLN A 244 0.92 34.27 28.59
CA GLN A 244 0.88 35.08 27.36
C GLN A 244 -0.02 34.45 26.29
N VAL A 245 0.06 33.13 26.13
CA VAL A 245 -0.78 32.38 25.19
C VAL A 245 -2.24 32.41 25.64
N GLU A 246 -2.52 32.15 26.91
CA GLU A 246 -3.88 32.18 27.46
C GLU A 246 -4.53 33.57 27.38
N SER A 247 -3.77 34.62 27.69
CA SER A 247 -4.29 35.99 27.70
C SER A 247 -4.61 36.52 26.29
N GLY A 248 -4.09 35.89 25.23
CA GLY A 248 -4.22 36.36 23.85
C GLY A 248 -3.70 37.78 23.64
N SER A 249 -2.84 38.27 24.55
CA SER A 249 -2.43 39.67 24.63
C SER A 249 -1.41 40.07 23.56
N THR A 250 -0.79 39.07 22.93
CA THR A 250 0.12 39.21 21.80
C THR A 250 -0.22 38.16 20.74
N VAL A 251 -0.03 38.51 19.46
CA VAL A 251 -0.20 37.55 18.37
C VAL A 251 1.02 36.64 18.37
N LEU A 252 0.92 35.53 19.11
CA LEU A 252 1.90 34.46 19.15
C LEU A 252 1.43 33.31 18.26
N TYR A 253 2.35 32.74 17.50
CA TYR A 253 2.11 31.54 16.71
C TYR A 253 2.94 30.40 17.30
N PRO A 254 2.41 29.16 17.38
CA PRO A 254 3.23 27.99 17.64
C PRO A 254 4.39 27.94 16.63
N LEU A 255 5.60 27.54 17.01
CA LEU A 255 6.03 26.88 18.24
C LEU A 255 6.36 27.87 19.38
N TYR A 256 5.73 27.74 20.55
CA TYR A 256 5.95 28.59 21.71
C TYR A 256 7.23 28.19 22.46
N GLU A 257 8.27 29.02 22.37
CA GLU A 257 9.56 28.75 23.01
C GLU A 257 9.66 29.34 24.43
N CYS A 258 9.98 28.51 25.42
CA CYS A 258 10.15 28.94 26.79
C CYS A 258 11.26 28.18 27.53
N LYS A 259 11.70 28.69 28.67
CA LYS A 259 12.66 28.02 29.56
C LYS A 259 12.01 27.64 30.89
N PHE A 260 12.32 26.47 31.43
CA PHE A 260 11.91 26.13 32.79
C PHE A 260 12.56 27.04 33.84
N ALA A 261 11.74 27.46 34.79
CA ALA A 261 12.21 28.09 36.01
C ALA A 261 12.75 27.03 36.98
N ALA A 262 13.62 27.43 37.91
CA ALA A 262 14.20 26.51 38.88
C ALA A 262 13.11 25.79 39.69
N GLY A 263 13.11 24.46 39.64
CA GLY A 263 12.15 23.61 40.36
C GLY A 263 10.85 23.31 39.62
N GLN A 264 10.68 23.83 38.39
CA GLN A 264 9.57 23.45 37.51
C GLN A 264 9.84 22.07 36.90
N THR A 265 8.80 21.24 36.80
CA THR A 265 8.89 19.91 36.17
C THR A 265 8.03 19.78 34.93
N LEU A 266 8.39 18.87 34.04
CA LEU A 266 7.64 18.55 32.83
C LEU A 266 6.22 18.08 33.15
N THR A 267 6.07 17.25 34.18
CA THR A 267 4.75 16.72 34.58
C THR A 267 3.81 17.83 35.02
N GLU A 268 4.29 18.80 35.79
CA GLU A 268 3.50 19.96 36.21
C GLU A 268 3.14 20.82 34.99
N PHE A 269 4.11 21.14 34.15
CA PHE A 269 3.88 22.00 32.99
C PHE A 269 2.92 21.39 31.96
N LEU A 270 3.00 20.07 31.72
CA LEU A 270 2.04 19.36 30.86
C LEU A 270 0.62 19.39 31.44
N ALA A 271 0.47 19.35 32.77
CA ALA A 271 -0.83 19.48 33.40
C ALA A 271 -1.40 20.90 33.22
N ASP A 272 -0.56 21.92 33.39
CA ASP A 272 -0.93 23.33 33.21
C ASP A 272 -1.38 23.61 31.76
N ILE A 273 -0.64 23.13 30.76
CA ILE A 273 -1.02 23.24 29.33
C ILE A 273 -2.40 22.64 29.06
N LYS A 274 -2.69 21.47 29.62
CA LYS A 274 -3.98 20.79 29.43
C LYS A 274 -5.12 21.46 30.17
N GLU A 275 -4.86 21.99 31.36
CA GLU A 275 -5.85 22.78 32.12
C GLU A 275 -6.21 24.06 31.36
N ALA A 276 -5.24 24.65 30.66
CA ALA A 276 -5.42 25.77 29.73
C ALA A 276 -6.16 25.41 28.44
N GLY A 277 -6.36 24.11 28.15
CA GLY A 277 -6.96 23.63 26.90
C GLY A 277 -6.07 23.78 25.66
N LEU A 278 -4.76 23.86 25.85
CA LEU A 278 -3.76 23.99 24.80
C LEU A 278 -3.13 22.63 24.43
N ASN A 279 -2.47 22.55 23.28
CA ASN A 279 -1.79 21.33 22.83
C ASN A 279 -0.31 21.34 23.26
N PRO A 280 0.21 20.31 23.96
CA PRO A 280 1.63 20.23 24.30
C PRO A 280 2.59 20.27 23.11
N GLU A 281 2.18 19.79 21.93
CA GLU A 281 2.99 19.82 20.71
C GLU A 281 3.34 21.24 20.25
N ASP A 282 2.56 22.24 20.65
CA ASP A 282 2.80 23.65 20.32
C ASP A 282 3.97 24.26 21.11
N PHE A 283 4.53 23.56 22.10
CA PHE A 283 5.53 24.09 23.01
C PHE A 283 6.93 23.48 22.78
N LYS A 284 7.95 24.35 22.85
CA LYS A 284 9.36 23.98 22.89
C LYS A 284 10.02 24.53 24.14
N VAL A 285 10.41 23.61 25.01
CA VAL A 285 10.90 23.91 26.35
C VAL A 285 12.41 23.67 26.41
N TYR A 286 13.12 24.70 26.83
CA TYR A 286 14.54 24.64 27.12
C TYR A 286 14.72 24.32 28.60
N ILE A 287 15.54 23.30 28.87
CA ILE A 287 15.77 22.77 30.20
C ILE A 287 17.26 22.76 30.53
N SER A 288 17.59 22.82 31.81
CA SER A 288 18.99 22.82 32.27
C SER A 288 19.39 21.53 32.99
N ASP A 289 18.44 20.72 33.44
CA ASP A 289 18.70 19.46 34.14
C ASP A 289 17.58 18.45 33.79
N PHE A 290 17.85 17.58 32.81
CA PHE A 290 16.89 16.60 32.30
C PHE A 290 16.45 15.61 33.39
N LEU A 291 17.36 15.23 34.30
CA LEU A 291 17.04 14.24 35.32
C LEU A 291 16.00 14.77 36.31
N THR A 292 16.16 16.01 36.76
CA THR A 292 15.28 16.61 37.78
C THR A 292 14.03 17.23 37.15
N GLU A 293 14.17 17.85 35.97
CA GLU A 293 13.10 18.59 35.32
C GLU A 293 12.19 17.68 34.46
N VAL A 294 12.69 16.54 33.95
CA VAL A 294 11.91 15.62 33.09
C VAL A 294 11.71 14.24 33.73
N CYS A 295 12.74 13.65 34.34
CA CYS A 295 12.73 12.21 34.63
C CYS A 295 12.11 11.76 35.95
N SER A 296 11.85 12.66 36.90
CA SER A 296 11.34 12.43 38.27
C SER A 296 12.14 11.47 39.18
N ALA A 297 12.75 10.39 38.67
CA ALA A 297 13.61 9.47 39.43
C ALA A 297 14.59 8.62 38.58
N ASN A 298 14.20 8.08 37.41
CA ASN A 298 15.05 7.12 36.68
C ASN A 298 14.88 7.08 35.15
N CYS A 299 14.35 8.14 34.52
CA CYS A 299 14.19 8.31 33.07
C CYS A 299 13.58 7.12 32.30
N ASN A 300 12.89 6.20 32.99
CA ASN A 300 12.27 5.04 32.38
C ASN A 300 10.77 5.28 32.22
N SER A 301 10.25 4.90 31.06
CA SER A 301 8.84 5.07 30.67
C SER A 301 8.42 6.54 30.60
N LEU A 302 9.25 7.36 29.97
CA LEU A 302 8.95 8.76 29.71
C LEU A 302 7.89 8.88 28.62
N ASP A 303 6.83 9.62 28.90
CA ASP A 303 5.88 10.09 27.90
C ASP A 303 5.95 11.62 27.92
N MET A 304 6.31 12.19 26.78
CA MET A 304 6.47 13.64 26.63
C MET A 304 5.24 14.26 25.96
N GLU A 305 4.26 13.44 25.54
CA GLU A 305 3.01 13.90 24.96
C GLU A 305 3.19 14.85 23.76
N GLY A 306 4.27 14.67 23.00
CA GLY A 306 4.57 15.44 21.79
C GLY A 306 5.31 16.75 22.03
N ILE A 307 5.44 17.21 23.28
CA ILE A 307 6.18 18.45 23.58
C ILE A 307 7.65 18.35 23.15
N SER A 308 8.19 19.46 22.64
CA SER A 308 9.59 19.54 22.25
C SER A 308 10.46 19.95 23.43
N ILE A 309 11.46 19.14 23.79
CA ILE A 309 12.41 19.43 24.86
C ILE A 309 13.81 19.65 24.28
N VAL A 310 14.42 20.77 24.65
CA VAL A 310 15.79 21.12 24.33
C VAL A 310 16.65 21.05 25.59
N VAL A 311 17.55 20.08 25.62
CA VAL A 311 18.51 19.87 26.71
C VAL A 311 19.79 20.66 26.41
N GLU A 312 20.26 21.41 27.40
CA GLU A 312 21.48 22.20 27.32
C GLU A 312 22.75 21.32 27.17
N GLU A 313 23.81 21.88 26.57
CA GLU A 313 25.05 21.15 26.25
C GLU A 313 25.78 20.59 27.48
N ASP A 314 25.67 21.28 28.62
CA ASP A 314 26.41 20.95 29.85
C ASP A 314 25.72 19.85 30.70
N ASP A 315 24.53 19.38 30.29
CA ASP A 315 23.73 18.39 31.02
C ASP A 315 24.11 16.94 30.66
N ILE A 316 25.41 16.65 30.77
CA ILE A 316 26.04 15.44 30.22
C ILE A 316 25.80 14.16 31.03
N ASP A 317 25.43 14.26 32.31
CA ASP A 317 25.33 13.12 33.24
C ASP A 317 23.87 12.74 33.58
N ALA A 318 22.88 13.32 32.91
CA ALA A 318 21.49 13.32 33.36
C ALA A 318 20.64 12.10 32.95
N PHE A 319 21.17 11.16 32.17
CA PHE A 319 20.39 10.05 31.63
C PHE A 319 20.81 8.73 32.30
N ASN A 320 20.09 8.29 33.33
CA ASN A 320 20.29 6.95 33.91
C ASN A 320 19.23 5.99 33.36
N ASN A 321 19.55 5.32 32.25
CA ASN A 321 18.75 4.31 31.57
C ASN A 321 17.44 4.87 30.96
N MET A 322 17.31 4.87 29.64
CA MET A 322 16.16 5.41 28.92
C MET A 322 15.41 4.30 28.19
N ASN A 323 14.55 3.57 28.90
CA ASN A 323 13.69 2.58 28.26
C ASN A 323 12.26 3.09 28.15
N ASN A 324 11.53 2.60 27.15
CA ASN A 324 10.09 2.81 27.01
C ASN A 324 9.69 4.28 26.79
N MET A 325 10.58 5.13 26.28
CA MET A 325 10.24 6.51 25.92
C MET A 325 9.27 6.52 24.72
N ILE A 326 8.22 7.34 24.80
CA ILE A 326 7.18 7.50 23.78
C ILE A 326 6.81 8.99 23.61
N ASN A 327 6.27 9.33 22.43
CA ASN A 327 5.80 10.68 22.06
C ASN A 327 6.86 11.78 22.34
N ALA A 328 8.14 11.46 22.18
CA ALA A 328 9.23 12.35 22.50
C ALA A 328 9.69 13.17 21.29
N ASN A 329 9.80 14.49 21.45
CA ASN A 329 10.57 15.35 20.57
C ASN A 329 11.75 15.90 21.37
N LEU A 330 12.84 15.13 21.42
CA LEU A 330 13.98 15.40 22.29
C LEU A 330 15.18 15.89 21.49
N LEU A 331 15.70 17.06 21.83
CA LEU A 331 16.92 17.62 21.28
C LEU A 331 17.96 17.79 22.38
N VAL A 332 19.05 17.03 22.32
CA VAL A 332 20.17 17.13 23.26
C VAL A 332 21.30 17.88 22.59
N ASN A 333 21.56 19.10 23.06
CA ASN A 333 22.60 19.99 22.51
C ASN A 333 24.03 19.57 22.93
N GLY A 334 24.27 18.27 23.12
CA GLY A 334 25.49 17.70 23.68
C GLY A 334 25.54 16.18 23.52
N GLU A 335 26.16 15.51 24.49
CA GLU A 335 26.24 14.05 24.56
C GLU A 335 25.01 13.48 25.27
N LEU A 336 24.31 12.55 24.61
CA LEU A 336 23.31 11.71 25.26
C LEU A 336 24.01 10.48 25.84
N ALA A 337 24.36 10.53 27.13
CA ALA A 337 25.00 9.45 27.86
C ALA A 337 24.00 8.72 28.77
N THR A 338 23.47 7.58 28.33
CA THR A 338 22.39 6.86 29.07
C THR A 338 22.86 5.96 30.21
N GLY A 339 24.17 5.72 30.35
CA GLY A 339 24.79 4.88 31.37
C GLY A 339 24.39 3.39 31.40
N ASN A 340 23.40 2.97 30.61
CA ASN A 340 22.97 1.57 30.52
C ASN A 340 22.27 1.28 29.18
N ASN A 341 20.93 1.19 29.17
CA ASN A 341 20.17 0.81 27.98
C ASN A 341 19.33 1.97 27.44
N LEU A 342 19.12 1.92 26.13
CA LEU A 342 18.20 2.73 25.37
C LEU A 342 17.29 1.77 24.57
N THR A 343 16.22 1.26 25.21
CA THR A 343 15.39 0.20 24.61
C THR A 343 13.89 0.47 24.58
N ASN A 344 13.17 -0.16 23.66
CA ASN A 344 11.72 -0.04 23.50
C ASN A 344 11.26 1.41 23.24
N LEU A 345 12.04 2.15 22.46
CA LEU A 345 11.74 3.50 22.01
C LEU A 345 10.53 3.49 21.08
N GLY A 346 9.60 4.43 21.24
CA GLY A 346 8.43 4.61 20.37
C GLY A 346 7.50 3.40 20.29
N LYS A 347 7.49 2.58 21.34
CA LYS A 347 6.56 1.45 21.47
C LYS A 347 5.10 1.94 21.36
N ASN A 348 4.20 1.05 20.96
CA ASN A 348 2.76 1.32 20.78
C ASN A 348 2.40 2.25 19.59
N GLY A 349 3.31 2.47 18.64
CA GLY A 349 3.00 3.29 17.45
C GLY A 349 3.23 4.79 17.62
N SER A 350 3.72 5.20 18.79
CA SER A 350 4.06 6.59 19.09
C SER A 350 5.28 7.04 18.29
N LYS A 351 5.05 7.93 17.31
CA LYS A 351 6.14 8.59 16.58
C LYS A 351 6.93 9.48 17.53
N GLN A 352 8.25 9.48 17.36
CA GLN A 352 9.13 10.31 18.16
C GLN A 352 10.42 10.64 17.40
N THR A 353 11.03 11.76 17.77
CA THR A 353 12.28 12.26 17.20
C THR A 353 13.26 12.53 18.33
N VAL A 354 14.47 11.99 18.21
CA VAL A 354 15.57 12.21 19.15
C VAL A 354 16.77 12.71 18.36
N ILE A 355 17.26 13.90 18.69
CA ILE A 355 18.36 14.56 18.01
C ILE A 355 19.48 14.83 19.01
N VAL A 356 20.68 14.34 18.72
CA VAL A 356 21.84 14.49 19.61
C VAL A 356 23.07 14.91 18.82
N LYS A 357 24.01 15.60 19.47
CA LYS A 357 25.35 15.80 18.89
C LYS A 357 26.19 14.53 19.05
N GLU A 358 26.19 13.93 20.22
CA GLU A 358 26.97 12.73 20.57
C GLU A 358 26.09 11.68 21.24
N LEU A 359 26.45 10.41 21.10
CA LEU A 359 25.74 9.30 21.72
C LEU A 359 26.71 8.38 22.47
N ASP A 360 26.40 8.09 23.74
CA ASP A 360 27.12 7.11 24.55
C ASP A 360 26.13 6.21 25.33
N VAL A 361 26.12 4.91 25.00
CA VAL A 361 25.20 3.93 25.60
C VAL A 361 26.00 2.72 26.10
N ASP A 362 26.15 2.55 27.40
CA ASP A 362 27.01 1.49 27.97
C ASP A 362 26.60 0.05 27.61
N SER A 363 25.33 -0.18 27.26
CA SER A 363 24.77 -1.51 27.02
C SER A 363 24.03 -1.61 25.68
N ASN A 364 22.69 -1.60 25.64
CA ASN A 364 21.94 -1.94 24.43
C ASN A 364 21.15 -0.76 23.88
N ILE A 365 21.16 -0.63 22.55
CA ILE A 365 20.18 0.12 21.76
C ILE A 365 19.35 -0.91 21.00
N GLN A 366 18.12 -1.20 21.44
CA GLN A 366 17.28 -2.27 20.86
C GLN A 366 15.80 -1.93 20.88
N ASN A 367 15.03 -2.63 20.04
CA ASN A 367 13.58 -2.47 19.95
C ASN A 367 13.18 -1.00 19.69
N MET A 368 13.85 -0.37 18.74
CA MET A 368 13.57 1.00 18.35
C MET A 368 12.42 1.03 17.34
N TYR A 369 11.23 1.46 17.77
CA TYR A 369 10.03 1.55 16.94
C TYR A 369 9.65 3.00 16.68
N TYR A 370 9.13 3.31 15.49
CA TYR A 370 8.58 4.63 15.13
C TYR A 370 9.48 5.83 15.53
N THR A 371 10.80 5.64 15.54
CA THR A 371 11.74 6.63 16.07
C THR A 371 12.64 7.15 14.97
N ASN A 372 12.68 8.48 14.82
CA ASN A 372 13.71 9.16 14.06
C ASN A 372 14.86 9.50 15.02
N PHE A 373 15.95 8.75 14.93
CA PHE A 373 17.11 8.93 15.80
C PHE A 373 18.23 9.60 15.02
N LEU A 374 18.57 10.84 15.35
CA LEU A 374 19.56 11.65 14.65
C LEU A 374 20.81 11.85 15.52
N VAL A 375 21.97 11.47 15.00
CA VAL A 375 23.29 11.76 15.60
C VAL A 375 24.05 12.66 14.64
N LEU A 376 24.00 13.96 14.89
CA LEU A 376 24.45 14.98 13.95
C LEU A 376 25.90 15.42 14.17
N GLY A 377 26.55 15.00 15.25
CA GLY A 377 27.91 15.41 15.58
C GLY A 377 28.02 16.87 16.04
N ARG A 378 29.15 17.21 16.68
CA ARG A 378 29.57 18.58 16.95
C ARG A 378 29.99 19.27 15.66
N GLU A 379 29.84 20.59 15.61
CA GLU A 379 30.31 21.37 14.48
C GLU A 379 31.83 21.27 14.34
N VAL A 380 32.26 20.83 13.16
CA VAL A 380 33.67 20.80 12.78
C VAL A 380 33.91 21.94 11.79
N PRO A 381 34.86 22.86 12.05
CA PRO A 381 35.24 23.90 11.09
C PRO A 381 35.51 23.30 9.71
N ALA A 382 35.07 23.98 8.64
CA ALA A 382 35.13 23.45 7.27
C ALA A 382 36.56 23.13 6.78
N ASP A 383 37.59 23.70 7.41
CA ASP A 383 39.01 23.44 7.14
C ASP A 383 39.59 22.25 7.94
N GLN A 384 38.77 21.57 8.76
CA GLN A 384 39.17 20.47 9.65
C GLN A 384 38.28 19.23 9.53
N ILE A 385 37.64 19.01 8.37
CA ILE A 385 36.76 17.85 8.10
C ILE A 385 37.44 16.50 8.45
N ASP A 386 38.77 16.42 8.33
CA ASP A 386 39.57 15.24 8.72
C ASP A 386 39.62 14.98 10.24
N LYS A 387 39.00 15.84 11.06
CA LYS A 387 38.89 15.72 12.51
C LYS A 387 37.43 15.57 12.91
N ALA A 388 36.77 14.52 12.43
CA ALA A 388 35.55 14.10 13.09
C ALA A 388 35.84 13.88 14.59
N VAL A 389 35.03 14.47 15.46
CA VAL A 389 35.28 14.52 16.92
C VAL A 389 34.19 13.83 17.74
N SER A 390 33.04 13.56 17.12
CA SER A 390 31.83 13.22 17.86
C SER A 390 31.71 11.70 18.04
N LYS A 391 31.37 11.28 19.26
CA LYS A 391 31.19 9.88 19.60
C LYS A 391 29.85 9.34 19.14
N LEU A 392 29.87 8.08 18.71
CA LEU A 392 28.70 7.24 18.50
C LEU A 392 28.98 5.86 19.10
N GLN A 393 28.76 5.72 20.40
CA GLN A 393 29.17 4.53 21.16
C GLN A 393 27.97 3.78 21.74
N TRP A 394 28.07 2.45 21.69
CA TRP A 394 27.13 1.53 22.34
C TRP A 394 27.89 0.34 22.95
N GLY A 395 27.28 -0.36 23.90
CA GLY A 395 27.88 -1.52 24.55
C GLY A 395 27.85 -2.79 23.70
N GLN A 396 26.68 -3.42 23.62
CA GLN A 396 26.51 -4.78 23.11
C GLN A 396 25.76 -4.83 21.78
N ASN A 397 24.56 -4.24 21.71
CA ASN A 397 23.70 -4.31 20.52
C ASN A 397 23.28 -2.92 20.06
N PHE A 398 23.22 -2.74 18.73
CA PHE A 398 22.61 -1.57 18.10
C PHE A 398 21.65 -2.04 17.01
N GLU A 399 20.35 -1.93 17.29
CA GLU A 399 19.28 -2.34 16.40
C GLU A 399 18.33 -1.18 16.06
N ILE A 400 18.03 -1.05 14.77
CA ILE A 400 17.00 -0.15 14.23
C ILE A 400 15.86 -1.03 13.70
N ASP A 401 14.68 -0.90 14.30
CA ASP A 401 13.53 -1.76 14.04
C ASP A 401 12.39 -0.96 13.33
N ASN A 402 11.15 -1.44 13.44
CA ASN A 402 10.03 -1.06 12.59
C ASN A 402 9.71 0.45 12.60
N HIS A 403 9.60 1.01 11.40
CA HIS A 403 9.31 2.41 11.10
C HIS A 403 10.28 3.40 11.75
N SER A 404 11.48 2.94 12.09
CA SER A 404 12.54 3.77 12.65
C SER A 404 13.63 4.06 11.63
N ARG A 405 14.30 5.20 11.81
CA ARG A 405 15.45 5.58 10.99
C ARG A 405 16.56 6.11 11.88
N LEU A 406 17.77 5.63 11.63
CA LEU A 406 19.00 6.23 12.16
C LEU A 406 19.54 7.22 11.13
N CYS A 407 19.72 8.47 11.53
CA CYS A 407 20.27 9.51 10.70
C CYS A 407 21.59 10.00 11.25
N ILE A 408 22.63 10.01 10.42
CA ILE A 408 23.97 10.41 10.85
C ILE A 408 24.61 11.41 9.89
N ASP A 409 25.28 12.42 10.43
CA ASP A 409 26.22 13.24 9.65
C ASP A 409 27.59 12.56 9.67
N LEU A 410 27.91 11.86 8.59
CA LEU A 410 29.08 10.99 8.50
C LEU A 410 30.39 11.78 8.64
N ASP A 411 30.40 13.05 8.26
CA ASP A 411 31.61 13.88 8.28
C ASP A 411 31.99 14.36 9.69
N ARG A 412 31.10 14.17 10.68
CA ARG A 412 31.28 14.67 12.05
C ARG A 412 31.44 13.58 13.10
N ILE A 413 31.20 12.32 12.75
CA ILE A 413 31.32 11.15 13.65
C ILE A 413 32.69 10.48 13.52
N LEU A 414 33.28 10.07 14.66
CA LEU A 414 34.57 9.41 14.70
C LEU A 414 34.66 8.20 13.72
N PRO A 415 35.71 8.09 12.89
CA PRO A 415 35.81 7.01 11.91
C PRO A 415 35.84 5.60 12.51
N ALA A 416 36.36 5.47 13.73
CA ALA A 416 36.37 4.21 14.47
C ALA A 416 34.95 3.74 14.82
N ASP A 417 34.10 4.67 15.28
CA ASP A 417 32.70 4.40 15.63
C ASP A 417 31.89 4.07 14.37
N LEU A 418 32.12 4.80 13.26
CA LEU A 418 31.51 4.46 11.96
C LEU A 418 31.94 3.07 11.46
N THR A 419 33.20 2.70 11.64
CA THR A 419 33.70 1.37 11.25
C THR A 419 33.00 0.28 12.04
N ARG A 420 32.87 0.46 13.34
CA ARG A 420 32.14 -0.44 14.22
C ARG A 420 30.65 -0.51 13.84
N LEU A 421 30.04 0.62 13.50
CA LEU A 421 28.62 0.70 13.14
C LEU A 421 28.34 -0.11 11.87
N LYS A 422 29.22 0.00 10.86
CA LYS A 422 29.13 -0.82 9.63
C LYS A 422 29.14 -2.32 9.91
N GLU A 423 29.80 -2.75 10.99
CA GLU A 423 30.03 -4.15 11.34
C GLU A 423 28.95 -4.74 12.26
N GLU A 424 28.41 -3.94 13.18
CA GLU A 424 27.56 -4.41 14.27
C GLU A 424 26.10 -3.96 14.19
N VAL A 425 25.76 -2.91 13.42
CA VAL A 425 24.37 -2.44 13.35
C VAL A 425 23.46 -3.52 12.75
N ALA A 426 22.32 -3.73 13.39
CA ALA A 426 21.24 -4.60 12.94
C ALA A 426 20.05 -3.77 12.46
N PHE A 427 19.48 -4.16 11.31
CA PHE A 427 18.22 -3.61 10.82
C PHE A 427 17.18 -4.73 10.83
N THR A 428 16.02 -4.45 11.41
CA THR A 428 14.88 -5.37 11.46
C THR A 428 13.64 -4.69 10.89
N ASN A 429 12.75 -5.48 10.30
CA ASN A 429 11.52 -5.01 9.66
C ASN A 429 11.76 -3.87 8.65
N SER A 430 11.22 -2.68 8.91
CA SER A 430 11.35 -1.49 8.06
C SER A 430 12.39 -0.46 8.57
N GLY A 431 13.25 -0.86 9.50
CA GLY A 431 14.32 -0.02 10.02
C GLY A 431 15.32 0.39 8.92
N SER A 432 15.79 1.63 8.95
CA SER A 432 16.69 2.16 7.92
C SER A 432 17.75 3.11 8.48
N LEU A 433 18.76 3.41 7.67
CA LEU A 433 19.78 4.41 7.95
C LEU A 433 19.87 5.40 6.80
N ILE A 434 19.89 6.69 7.13
CA ILE A 434 20.14 7.78 6.18
C ILE A 434 21.42 8.47 6.65
N TYR A 435 22.38 8.69 5.76
CA TYR A 435 23.57 9.45 6.13
C TYR A 435 23.77 10.64 5.20
N TYR A 436 24.29 11.72 5.78
CA TYR A 436 24.78 12.87 5.06
C TYR A 436 26.30 12.86 4.96
N THR A 437 26.82 13.31 3.83
CA THR A 437 28.24 13.65 3.64
C THR A 437 28.39 14.72 2.57
N ARG A 438 29.36 15.61 2.74
CA ARG A 438 29.78 16.62 1.75
C ARG A 438 30.58 15.99 0.61
N ASP A 439 31.17 14.82 0.83
CA ASP A 439 31.93 14.09 -0.19
C ASP A 439 31.15 12.86 -0.66
N ALA A 440 30.55 12.94 -1.85
CA ALA A 440 29.81 11.84 -2.47
C ALA A 440 30.64 10.55 -2.66
N SER A 441 31.98 10.63 -2.63
CA SER A 441 32.87 9.46 -2.67
C SER A 441 32.91 8.69 -1.34
N ASN A 442 32.55 9.35 -0.23
CA ASN A 442 32.55 8.77 1.10
C ASN A 442 31.28 7.91 1.32
N LYS A 443 31.43 6.59 1.16
CA LYS A 443 30.30 5.66 1.21
C LYS A 443 30.20 4.95 2.56
N PHE A 444 28.97 4.89 3.07
CA PHE A 444 28.63 4.01 4.17
C PHE A 444 28.16 2.65 3.63
N ILE A 445 29.05 1.65 3.68
CA ILE A 445 28.77 0.28 3.22
C ILE A 445 28.75 -0.64 4.43
N LEU A 446 27.64 -1.35 4.61
CA LEU A 446 27.49 -2.35 5.67
C LEU A 446 28.43 -3.52 5.42
N LYS A 447 28.92 -4.14 6.49
CA LYS A 447 29.76 -5.31 6.40
C LYS A 447 29.07 -6.53 6.98
N LYS A 448 29.36 -7.70 6.42
CA LYS A 448 28.97 -8.99 6.97
C LYS A 448 30.18 -9.76 7.47
N LYS A 449 29.96 -10.58 8.50
CA LYS A 449 30.98 -11.45 9.05
C LYS A 449 31.23 -12.62 8.09
N SER A 450 32.48 -12.77 7.64
CA SER A 450 32.97 -13.87 6.83
C SER A 450 34.18 -14.49 7.53
N GLY A 451 33.94 -15.59 8.24
CA GLY A 451 34.93 -16.20 9.13
C GLY A 451 35.32 -15.27 10.29
N ASN A 452 36.61 -14.92 10.37
CA ASN A 452 37.16 -14.01 11.38
C ASN A 452 37.31 -12.55 10.89
N SER A 453 36.79 -12.24 9.70
CA SER A 453 36.91 -10.91 9.08
C SER A 453 35.54 -10.37 8.68
N TYR A 454 35.46 -9.05 8.51
CA TYR A 454 34.29 -8.37 7.95
C TYR A 454 34.55 -8.01 6.49
N VAL A 455 33.57 -8.30 5.63
CA VAL A 455 33.61 -7.97 4.19
C VAL A 455 32.40 -7.15 3.83
N ASP A 456 32.53 -6.29 2.83
CA ASP A 456 31.45 -5.43 2.36
C ASP A 456 30.22 -6.24 1.91
N ASP A 457 29.04 -5.73 2.24
CA ASP A 457 27.75 -6.32 1.94
C ASP A 457 26.85 -5.32 1.18
N PRO A 458 27.09 -5.12 -0.12
CA PRO A 458 26.39 -4.12 -0.91
C PRO A 458 24.89 -4.42 -1.06
N GLU A 459 24.51 -5.70 -1.05
CA GLU A 459 23.09 -6.13 -1.12
C GLU A 459 22.34 -5.68 0.13
N ARG A 460 22.87 -5.96 1.32
CA ARG A 460 22.30 -5.47 2.58
C ARG A 460 22.31 -3.95 2.68
N THR A 461 23.37 -3.32 2.17
CA THR A 461 23.48 -1.85 2.14
C THR A 461 22.37 -1.22 1.31
N ALA A 462 22.09 -1.74 0.12
CA ALA A 462 21.07 -1.19 -0.77
C ALA A 462 19.64 -1.28 -0.20
N LEU A 463 19.38 -2.24 0.70
CA LEU A 463 18.08 -2.42 1.35
C LEU A 463 17.82 -1.42 2.48
N TYR A 464 18.85 -1.11 3.26
CA TYR A 464 18.68 -0.39 4.53
C TYR A 464 19.32 1.00 4.57
N VAL A 465 20.28 1.29 3.67
CA VAL A 465 21.08 2.52 3.75
C VAL A 465 20.78 3.43 2.57
N ARG A 466 20.45 4.68 2.87
CA ARG A 466 20.27 5.76 1.89
C ARG A 466 21.35 6.82 2.05
N GLN A 467 22.02 7.14 0.95
CA GLN A 467 22.99 8.23 0.89
C GLN A 467 22.30 9.54 0.55
N MET A 468 22.64 10.60 1.28
CA MET A 468 22.39 12.00 0.92
C MET A 468 23.75 12.69 0.82
N ALA A 469 24.13 13.15 -0.36
CA ALA A 469 25.42 13.79 -0.54
C ALA A 469 25.34 14.97 -1.50
N GLU A 470 26.19 15.96 -1.26
CA GLU A 470 26.35 17.09 -2.15
C GLU A 470 26.99 16.65 -3.49
N PRO A 471 26.60 17.27 -4.62
CA PRO A 471 25.62 18.35 -4.77
C PRO A 471 24.17 17.86 -4.95
N THR A 472 23.92 16.56 -4.90
CA THR A 472 22.62 15.97 -5.26
C THR A 472 21.54 16.09 -4.19
N ALA A 473 21.93 16.25 -2.92
CA ALA A 473 21.03 16.48 -1.80
C ALA A 473 21.68 17.49 -0.85
N SER A 474 20.94 18.52 -0.44
CA SER A 474 21.40 19.50 0.56
C SER A 474 21.26 18.95 1.98
N TYR A 475 21.91 19.61 2.95
CA TYR A 475 21.73 19.28 4.37
C TYR A 475 20.26 19.41 4.80
N THR A 476 19.55 20.42 4.29
CA THR A 476 18.09 20.59 4.44
C THR A 476 17.32 19.35 3.98
N THR A 477 17.65 18.82 2.79
CA THR A 477 17.01 17.59 2.26
C THR A 477 17.28 16.38 3.14
N PHE A 478 18.49 16.27 3.70
CA PHE A 478 18.83 15.22 4.65
C PHE A 478 17.99 15.31 5.92
N LEU A 479 17.91 16.49 6.54
CA LEU A 479 17.12 16.71 7.76
C LEU A 479 15.63 16.43 7.56
N ALA A 480 15.07 16.90 6.44
CA ALA A 480 13.67 16.61 6.08
C ALA A 480 13.44 15.11 5.86
N ALA A 481 14.36 14.41 5.18
CA ALA A 481 14.28 12.95 5.04
C ALA A 481 14.43 12.20 6.38
N CYS A 482 15.06 12.84 7.36
CA CYS A 482 15.17 12.34 8.73
C CYS A 482 13.97 12.71 9.62
N GLY A 483 12.96 13.41 9.10
CA GLY A 483 11.75 13.78 9.83
C GLY A 483 11.92 15.01 10.71
N VAL A 484 12.94 15.84 10.48
CA VAL A 484 13.12 17.12 11.15
C VAL A 484 12.47 18.20 10.30
N THR A 485 11.30 18.68 10.74
CA THR A 485 10.68 19.90 10.23
C THR A 485 10.79 20.95 11.33
N ILE A 486 11.64 21.95 11.16
CA ILE A 486 11.69 23.07 12.11
C ILE A 486 10.51 23.98 11.76
N SER A 487 9.39 23.69 12.40
CA SER A 487 8.09 24.37 12.34
C SER A 487 8.20 25.90 12.25
N GLU A 488 8.03 26.41 11.04
CA GLU A 488 7.07 27.47 10.79
C GLU A 488 6.05 26.85 9.83
N THR A 489 5.03 26.21 10.37
CA THR A 489 4.01 25.52 9.59
C THR A 489 2.65 26.06 9.98
N ILE A 490 1.91 26.57 8.99
CA ILE A 490 0.48 26.78 9.10
C ILE A 490 -0.15 25.45 8.68
N ASP A 491 -0.97 24.86 9.54
CA ASP A 491 -1.76 23.68 9.18
C ASP A 491 -2.90 24.12 8.25
N GLU A 492 -2.84 23.67 7.00
CA GLU A 492 -4.00 23.63 6.11
C GLU A 492 -4.47 22.17 6.03
N GLU A 493 -5.70 21.94 6.48
CA GLU A 493 -6.40 20.68 6.31
C GLU A 493 -6.96 20.63 4.88
N THR A 494 -6.50 19.69 4.06
CA THR A 494 -7.10 19.43 2.75
C THR A 494 -7.56 17.99 2.70
N GLU A 495 -8.87 17.80 2.51
CA GLU A 495 -9.49 16.49 2.37
C GLU A 495 -9.27 15.98 0.94
N VAL A 496 -8.76 14.74 0.80
CA VAL A 496 -8.58 14.06 -0.48
C VAL A 496 -9.31 12.72 -0.43
N SER A 497 -10.09 12.38 -1.46
CA SER A 497 -10.91 11.17 -1.47
C SER A 497 -10.05 9.90 -1.60
N VAL A 498 -10.35 8.81 -0.88
CA VAL A 498 -9.61 7.54 -0.99
C VAL A 498 -10.06 6.70 -2.19
N PRO A 499 -9.23 5.78 -2.73
CA PRO A 499 -9.69 4.84 -3.76
C PRO A 499 -10.83 3.95 -3.27
N SER A 500 -11.90 3.86 -4.04
CA SER A 500 -13.07 3.04 -3.69
C SER A 500 -12.80 1.55 -3.92
N VAL A 501 -13.31 0.70 -3.02
CA VAL A 501 -13.35 -0.76 -3.24
C VAL A 501 -14.42 -1.04 -4.29
N LEU A 502 -14.00 -1.34 -5.52
CA LEU A 502 -14.90 -1.57 -6.65
C LEU A 502 -15.68 -2.89 -6.49
N GLU A 503 -16.93 -2.82 -6.04
CA GLU A 503 -17.89 -3.95 -6.09
C GLU A 503 -18.99 -3.74 -7.14
N PRO A 504 -18.74 -3.98 -8.44
CA PRO A 504 -19.81 -4.01 -9.44
C PRO A 504 -20.40 -5.42 -9.61
N GLY A 505 -21.72 -5.48 -9.82
CA GLY A 505 -22.48 -6.70 -10.06
C GLY A 505 -22.17 -7.34 -11.42
N PHE A 506 -22.24 -8.67 -11.45
CA PHE A 506 -22.15 -9.47 -12.66
C PHE A 506 -23.46 -10.26 -12.85
N GLU A 507 -24.18 -9.98 -13.93
CA GLU A 507 -25.43 -10.67 -14.26
C GLU A 507 -25.27 -11.46 -15.57
N PHE A 508 -25.65 -12.74 -15.54
CA PHE A 508 -25.45 -13.69 -16.64
C PHE A 508 -26.77 -14.34 -17.05
N ASP A 509 -27.06 -14.30 -18.34
CA ASP A 509 -28.25 -14.87 -18.95
C ASP A 509 -27.92 -15.69 -20.21
N VAL A 510 -28.69 -16.75 -20.42
CA VAL A 510 -28.57 -17.65 -21.58
C VAL A 510 -29.85 -17.63 -22.39
N GLU A 511 -29.75 -17.31 -23.69
CA GLU A 511 -30.87 -17.41 -24.64
C GLU A 511 -30.80 -18.76 -25.37
N TYR A 512 -31.82 -19.60 -25.16
CA TYR A 512 -31.96 -20.93 -25.76
C TYR A 512 -32.60 -20.90 -27.16
#